data_AF-A0A7K1V6X2-F1
#
_entry.id   AF-A0A7K1V6X2-F1
#
_cell.length_a   1.000
_cell.length_b   1.000
_cell.length_c   1.000
_cell.angle_alpha   90.00
_cell.angle_beta   90.00
_cell.angle_gamma   90.00
#
_symmetry.space_group_name_H-M   'P 1'
#
loop_
_entity.id
_entity.type
_entity.pdbx_description
1 polymer ?
#
loop_
_entity_poly.entity_id
_entity_poly.type
_entity_poly.pdbx_seq_one_letter_code
_entity_poly.pdbx_strand_id
1 'polypeptide(L)'
;MKVPRRLIDEEAAVVRLLTHRYFRPHVTPIQLLNRATDPMLPRVKPHLFEMLRLLDTEKLTNHVLVITRWRIDPEDCATLNSFNNIRLTILVTNSGIDDERIEPVDSQIAATSLRTVFEHADRYRVVHYWRPIVPGLNDSEEHLQRGLALTHHAHATVFTGLFFKGEIRDYYRENGLPEPYLEGPRRKIFPEDLEHRILTAAGKYGTGSPLFRKTSCGVTYAHGVADYNGHYGIRELCDICPVAQIRRCAEAWKRPDEAEVDEFARQLGGKLVEINERAIVVSGLNEPPRYLMQHGLGYQVHDVDRPHIPHHHGRADIGWPATKEKL
;
A
#
# COMPACT_ATOMS: atom_id res chain seq x y z
N MET A 1 -5.33 23.96 9.98
CA MET A 1 -5.50 22.76 9.13
C MET A 1 -5.44 23.19 7.67
N LYS A 2 -4.64 22.51 6.82
CA LYS A 2 -4.58 22.85 5.38
C LYS A 2 -5.95 22.58 4.74
N VAL A 3 -6.46 23.51 3.95
CA VAL A 3 -7.75 23.38 3.26
C VAL A 3 -7.50 22.81 1.87
N PRO A 4 -8.07 21.63 1.52
CA PRO A 4 -7.95 21.08 0.18
C PRO A 4 -8.49 22.06 -0.87
N ARG A 5 -7.76 22.23 -1.97
CA ARG A 5 -8.16 23.05 -3.12
C ARG A 5 -8.32 22.16 -4.34
N ARG A 6 -9.46 22.28 -5.02
CA ARG A 6 -9.71 21.63 -6.31
C ARG A 6 -8.76 22.24 -7.35
N LEU A 7 -8.02 21.39 -8.05
CA LEU A 7 -7.03 21.82 -9.06
C LEU A 7 -7.58 21.70 -10.49
N ILE A 8 -8.47 20.75 -10.71
CA ILE A 8 -9.10 20.42 -11.99
C ILE A 8 -10.46 19.75 -11.68
N ASP A 9 -11.37 19.76 -12.63
CA ASP A 9 -12.61 19.00 -12.56
C ASP A 9 -12.39 17.48 -12.69
N GLU A 10 -13.38 16.70 -12.24
CA GLU A 10 -13.27 15.26 -12.12
C GLU A 10 -13.23 14.57 -13.49
N GLU A 11 -14.02 15.05 -14.46
CA GLU A 11 -14.04 14.53 -15.82
C GLU A 11 -12.67 14.71 -16.50
N ALA A 12 -12.12 15.92 -16.49
CA ALA A 12 -10.81 16.18 -17.06
C ALA A 12 -9.69 15.47 -16.28
N ALA A 13 -9.82 15.28 -14.96
CA ALA A 13 -8.89 14.46 -14.18
C ALA A 13 -8.91 12.99 -14.62
N VAL A 14 -10.09 12.42 -14.81
CA VAL A 14 -10.27 11.04 -15.28
C VAL A 14 -9.75 10.89 -16.70
N VAL A 15 -10.12 11.78 -17.63
CA VAL A 15 -9.58 11.76 -19.01
C VAL A 15 -8.05 11.81 -18.99
N ARG A 16 -7.46 12.69 -18.18
CA ARG A 16 -6.00 12.79 -18.06
C ARG A 16 -5.36 11.53 -17.48
N LEU A 17 -6.02 10.85 -16.54
CA LEU A 17 -5.56 9.57 -16.00
C LEU A 17 -5.61 8.48 -17.07
N LEU A 18 -6.73 8.34 -17.76
CA LEU A 18 -6.97 7.26 -18.73
C LEU A 18 -6.13 7.42 -20.01
N THR A 19 -5.79 8.66 -20.38
CA THR A 19 -4.89 8.97 -21.50
C THR A 19 -3.42 9.05 -21.08
N HIS A 20 -3.10 8.83 -19.81
CA HIS A 20 -1.73 8.90 -19.34
C HIS A 20 -0.89 7.76 -19.92
N ARG A 21 0.31 8.06 -20.44
CA ARG A 21 1.20 7.08 -21.09
C ARG A 21 1.59 5.86 -20.25
N TYR A 22 1.43 5.93 -18.93
CA TYR A 22 1.73 4.83 -17.99
C TYR A 22 0.47 4.17 -17.40
N PHE A 23 -0.71 4.59 -17.83
CA PHE A 23 -1.95 3.92 -17.50
C PHE A 23 -2.22 2.81 -18.50
N ARG A 24 -2.56 1.62 -18.00
CA ARG A 24 -3.07 0.51 -18.79
C ARG A 24 -4.44 0.12 -18.23
N PRO A 25 -5.50 0.13 -19.06
CA PRO A 25 -6.79 -0.40 -18.69
C PRO A 25 -6.66 -1.82 -18.13
N HIS A 26 -7.43 -2.11 -17.08
CA HIS A 26 -7.50 -3.39 -16.38
C HIS A 26 -6.23 -3.84 -15.63
N VAL A 27 -5.10 -3.14 -15.80
CA VAL A 27 -3.79 -3.55 -15.27
C VAL A 27 -3.28 -2.58 -14.20
N THR A 28 -3.22 -1.28 -14.51
CA THR A 28 -2.57 -0.31 -13.61
C THR A 28 -3.41 -0.07 -12.35
N PRO A 29 -2.91 -0.33 -11.13
CA PRO A 29 -3.60 0.05 -9.91
C PRO A 29 -3.67 1.59 -9.79
N ILE A 30 -4.81 2.10 -9.34
CA ILE A 30 -5.09 3.53 -9.19
C ILE A 30 -5.24 3.83 -7.70
N GLN A 31 -4.57 4.89 -7.23
CA GLN A 31 -4.74 5.42 -5.89
C GLN A 31 -5.29 6.85 -5.99
N LEU A 32 -6.50 7.09 -5.50
CA LEU A 32 -7.19 8.38 -5.65
C LEU A 32 -6.97 9.30 -4.46
N LEU A 33 -6.65 10.57 -4.74
CA LEU A 33 -6.65 11.71 -3.80
C LEU A 33 -5.76 11.60 -2.54
N ASN A 34 -4.91 10.59 -2.43
CA ASN A 34 -4.16 10.29 -1.20
C ASN A 34 -2.79 10.97 -1.06
N ARG A 35 -2.39 11.84 -2.02
CA ARG A 35 -1.08 12.51 -1.97
C ARG A 35 -1.09 13.79 -1.14
N ALA A 36 -2.18 14.57 -1.23
CA ALA A 36 -2.25 15.92 -0.67
C ALA A 36 -3.45 16.14 0.26
N THR A 37 -4.36 15.16 0.35
CA THR A 37 -5.55 15.23 1.19
C THR A 37 -5.96 13.83 1.63
N ASP A 38 -6.88 13.75 2.56
CA ASP A 38 -7.65 12.54 2.83
C ASP A 38 -8.92 12.55 1.96
N PRO A 39 -9.26 11.44 1.27
CA PRO A 39 -10.35 11.36 0.31
C PRO A 39 -11.75 11.40 0.95
N MET A 40 -11.88 11.11 2.24
CA MET A 40 -13.17 11.05 2.95
C MET A 40 -13.47 12.32 3.75
N LEU A 41 -12.63 13.36 3.69
CA LEU A 41 -12.97 14.66 4.26
C LEU A 41 -14.28 15.19 3.64
N PRO A 42 -15.15 15.88 4.40
CA PRO A 42 -16.48 16.29 3.91
C PRO A 42 -16.44 17.08 2.59
N ARG A 43 -15.43 17.92 2.38
CA ARG A 43 -15.25 18.72 1.16
C ARG A 43 -14.65 17.95 -0.02
N VAL A 44 -14.06 16.79 0.22
CA VAL A 44 -13.35 15.97 -0.78
C VAL A 44 -14.19 14.78 -1.20
N LYS A 45 -14.97 14.22 -0.28
CA LYS A 45 -15.81 13.04 -0.46
C LYS A 45 -16.73 13.09 -1.70
N PRO A 46 -17.42 14.20 -2.01
CA PRO A 46 -18.23 14.28 -3.25
C PRO A 46 -17.38 14.12 -4.52
N HIS A 47 -16.18 14.70 -4.55
CA HIS A 47 -15.26 14.60 -5.68
C HIS A 47 -14.69 13.19 -5.82
N LEU A 48 -14.40 12.51 -4.70
CA LEU A 48 -14.01 11.11 -4.71
C LEU A 48 -15.08 10.24 -5.37
N PHE A 49 -16.33 10.35 -4.91
CA PHE A 49 -17.42 9.51 -5.42
C PHE A 49 -17.69 9.76 -6.89
N GLU A 50 -17.61 11.01 -7.35
CA GLU A 50 -17.74 11.31 -8.77
C GLU A 50 -16.59 10.72 -9.61
N MET A 51 -15.34 10.82 -9.15
CA MET A 51 -14.22 10.17 -9.84
C MET A 51 -14.37 8.65 -9.88
N LEU A 52 -14.84 8.01 -8.80
CA LEU A 52 -15.10 6.57 -8.78
C LEU A 52 -16.20 6.18 -9.78
N ARG A 53 -17.29 6.95 -9.84
CA ARG A 53 -18.40 6.75 -10.78
C ARG A 53 -17.92 6.84 -12.23
N LEU A 54 -17.13 7.86 -12.56
CA LEU A 54 -16.56 8.04 -13.90
C LEU A 54 -15.66 6.86 -14.29
N LEU A 55 -14.75 6.44 -13.40
CA LEU A 55 -13.89 5.26 -13.64
C LEU A 55 -14.70 3.97 -13.79
N ASP A 56 -15.76 3.80 -13.00
CA ASP A 56 -16.63 2.63 -13.07
C ASP A 56 -17.43 2.58 -14.38
N THR A 57 -17.86 3.74 -14.89
CA THR A 57 -18.62 3.89 -16.15
C THR A 57 -17.80 3.44 -17.36
N GLU A 58 -16.48 3.61 -17.31
CA GLU A 58 -15.54 3.12 -18.32
C GLU A 58 -15.36 1.58 -18.31
N LYS A 59 -16.09 0.86 -17.44
CA LYS A 59 -16.05 -0.61 -17.30
C LYS A 59 -14.65 -1.16 -17.02
N LEU A 60 -13.82 -0.35 -16.37
CA LEU A 60 -12.48 -0.73 -15.96
C LEU A 60 -12.54 -1.77 -14.85
N THR A 61 -11.58 -2.69 -14.84
CA THR A 61 -11.42 -3.70 -13.77
C THR A 61 -10.17 -3.45 -12.94
N ASN A 62 -9.53 -2.29 -13.12
CA ASN A 62 -8.37 -1.87 -12.35
C ASN A 62 -8.64 -1.93 -10.85
N HIS A 63 -7.62 -2.23 -10.05
CA HIS A 63 -7.66 -1.99 -8.62
C HIS A 63 -7.73 -0.49 -8.37
N VAL A 64 -8.73 -0.03 -7.62
CA VAL A 64 -8.89 1.37 -7.23
C VAL A 64 -8.84 1.46 -5.71
N LEU A 65 -7.87 2.22 -5.19
CA LEU A 65 -7.52 2.30 -3.78
C LEU A 65 -7.89 3.66 -3.20
N VAL A 66 -8.75 3.63 -2.18
CA VAL A 66 -9.10 4.80 -1.35
C VAL A 66 -8.45 4.59 0.01
N ILE A 67 -7.57 5.50 0.42
CA ILE A 67 -6.83 5.38 1.68
C ILE A 67 -7.25 6.53 2.58
N THR A 68 -7.87 6.21 3.71
CA THR A 68 -8.46 7.21 4.60
C THR A 68 -8.11 6.92 6.04
N ARG A 69 -7.99 7.96 6.86
CA ARG A 69 -8.03 7.88 8.33
C ARG A 69 -9.27 8.56 8.91
N TRP A 70 -10.15 9.06 8.04
CA TRP A 70 -11.31 9.86 8.39
C TRP A 70 -12.61 9.05 8.39
N ARG A 71 -13.67 9.69 8.89
CA ARG A 71 -15.02 9.14 9.05
C ARG A 71 -15.57 8.58 7.74
N ILE A 72 -16.16 7.39 7.83
CA ILE A 72 -16.97 6.76 6.79
C ILE A 72 -18.30 6.37 7.44
N ASP A 73 -19.40 6.84 6.87
CA ASP A 73 -20.75 6.58 7.38
C ASP A 73 -21.42 5.46 6.57
N PRO A 74 -22.50 4.82 7.07
CA PRO A 74 -23.23 3.78 6.34
C PRO A 74 -23.72 4.21 4.94
N GLU A 75 -24.11 5.48 4.77
CA GLU A 75 -24.55 6.04 3.49
C GLU A 75 -23.41 6.10 2.46
N ASP A 76 -22.19 6.33 2.93
CA ASP A 76 -20.99 6.25 2.10
C ASP A 76 -20.81 4.81 1.60
N CYS A 77 -21.02 3.83 2.49
CA CYS A 77 -20.90 2.41 2.15
C CYS A 77 -21.91 1.99 1.08
N ALA A 78 -23.14 2.51 1.13
CA ALA A 78 -24.13 2.27 0.08
C ALA A 78 -23.66 2.80 -1.29
N THR A 79 -23.04 3.98 -1.31
CA THR A 79 -22.45 4.56 -2.53
C THR A 79 -21.27 3.73 -3.02
N LEU A 80 -20.36 3.33 -2.14
CA LEU A 80 -19.20 2.51 -2.48
C LEU A 80 -19.61 1.13 -3.04
N ASN A 81 -20.70 0.55 -2.54
CA ASN A 81 -21.28 -0.70 -3.06
C ASN A 81 -22.05 -0.52 -4.38
N SER A 82 -22.26 0.70 -4.86
CA SER A 82 -22.94 0.92 -6.15
C SER A 82 -22.03 0.69 -7.36
N PHE A 83 -20.70 0.72 -7.18
CA PHE A 83 -19.73 0.54 -8.26
C PHE A 83 -19.58 -0.92 -8.66
N ASN A 84 -19.63 -1.19 -9.97
CA ASN A 84 -19.82 -2.54 -10.48
C ASN A 84 -18.59 -3.19 -11.09
N ASN A 85 -17.74 -2.39 -11.72
CA ASN A 85 -16.66 -2.83 -12.59
C ASN A 85 -15.30 -2.71 -11.92
N ILE A 86 -15.03 -1.58 -11.25
CA ILE A 86 -13.74 -1.35 -10.61
C ILE A 86 -13.55 -2.25 -9.39
N ARG A 87 -12.31 -2.71 -9.17
CA ARG A 87 -11.94 -3.47 -7.96
C ARG A 87 -11.64 -2.50 -6.82
N LEU A 88 -12.69 -1.97 -6.22
CA LEU A 88 -12.60 -0.95 -5.18
C LEU A 88 -12.10 -1.54 -3.86
N THR A 89 -11.09 -0.90 -3.28
CA THR A 89 -10.56 -1.24 -1.95
C THR A 89 -10.47 0.00 -1.07
N ILE A 90 -11.06 -0.09 0.12
CA ILE A 90 -10.96 0.92 1.16
C ILE A 90 -9.88 0.48 2.15
N LEU A 91 -8.82 1.28 2.26
CA LEU A 91 -7.73 1.08 3.20
C LEU A 91 -7.88 2.09 4.34
N VAL A 92 -8.28 1.60 5.51
CA VAL A 92 -8.43 2.46 6.68
C VAL A 92 -7.12 2.50 7.43
N THR A 93 -6.48 3.67 7.41
CA THR A 93 -5.21 3.94 8.07
C THR A 93 -5.46 4.14 9.56
N ASN A 94 -4.97 3.20 10.36
CA ASN A 94 -5.00 3.28 11.81
C ASN A 94 -3.55 3.17 12.31
N SER A 95 -3.06 4.21 12.99
CA SER A 95 -1.74 4.18 13.64
C SER A 95 -1.86 3.67 15.06
N GLY A 96 -2.87 4.12 15.81
CA GLY A 96 -2.96 3.87 17.25
C GLY A 96 -1.90 4.61 18.05
N ILE A 97 -1.33 5.70 17.49
CA ILE A 97 -0.45 6.61 18.24
C ILE A 97 -1.33 7.45 19.18
N ASP A 98 -1.01 7.41 20.47
CA ASP A 98 -1.76 8.12 21.51
C ASP A 98 -1.27 9.58 21.70
N ASP A 99 -0.05 9.94 21.27
CA ASP A 99 0.49 11.30 21.39
C ASP A 99 -0.15 12.24 20.36
N GLU A 100 -1.09 13.09 20.80
CA GLU A 100 -1.82 14.04 19.96
C GLU A 100 -0.93 15.08 19.27
N ARG A 101 0.28 15.33 19.79
CA ARG A 101 1.26 16.22 19.13
C ARG A 101 1.84 15.58 17.88
N ILE A 102 1.84 14.24 17.82
CA ILE A 102 2.33 13.46 16.68
C ILE A 102 1.18 13.09 15.74
N GLU A 103 0.08 12.58 16.29
CA GLU A 103 -1.13 12.21 15.54
C GLU A 103 -2.34 12.98 16.12
N PRO A 104 -2.64 14.18 15.59
CA PRO A 104 -3.72 15.01 16.13
C PRO A 104 -5.13 14.52 15.77
N VAL A 105 -5.25 13.47 14.95
CA VAL A 105 -6.52 12.86 14.59
C VAL A 105 -6.72 11.63 15.47
N ASP A 106 -7.81 11.63 16.25
CA ASP A 106 -8.16 10.51 17.11
C ASP A 106 -8.26 9.19 16.32
N SER A 107 -7.44 8.21 16.71
CA SER A 107 -7.41 6.88 16.12
C SER A 107 -8.74 6.12 16.23
N GLN A 108 -9.62 6.50 17.16
CA GLN A 108 -10.98 5.94 17.26
C GLN A 108 -11.85 6.29 16.05
N ILE A 109 -11.60 7.42 15.37
CA ILE A 109 -12.27 7.75 14.11
C ILE A 109 -11.99 6.67 13.06
N ALA A 110 -10.72 6.31 12.89
CA ALA A 110 -10.30 5.27 11.97
C ALA A 110 -10.81 3.89 12.42
N ALA A 111 -10.74 3.56 13.71
CA ALA A 111 -11.22 2.29 14.24
C ALA A 111 -12.74 2.10 14.01
N THR A 112 -13.53 3.16 14.23
CA THR A 112 -14.98 3.16 14.00
C THR A 112 -15.28 3.03 12.51
N SER A 113 -14.61 3.82 11.67
CA SER A 113 -14.78 3.76 10.22
C SER A 113 -14.41 2.39 9.64
N LEU A 114 -13.38 1.73 10.19
CA LEU A 114 -13.00 0.37 9.80
C LEU A 114 -14.12 -0.63 10.11
N ARG A 115 -14.73 -0.55 11.30
CA ARG A 115 -15.89 -1.39 11.66
C ARG A 115 -17.06 -1.16 10.73
N THR A 116 -17.47 0.10 10.54
CA THR A 116 -18.59 0.49 9.69
C THR A 116 -18.39 0.02 8.25
N VAL A 117 -17.23 0.33 7.65
CA VAL A 117 -16.97 -0.03 6.24
C VAL A 117 -16.83 -1.54 6.05
N PHE A 118 -16.38 -2.28 7.07
CA PHE A 118 -16.36 -3.74 6.98
C PHE A 118 -17.74 -4.37 7.13
N GLU A 119 -18.54 -3.90 8.10
CA GLU A 119 -19.90 -4.38 8.35
C GLU A 119 -20.80 -4.21 7.12
N HIS A 120 -20.63 -3.12 6.38
CA HIS A 120 -21.41 -2.83 5.18
C HIS A 120 -20.72 -3.25 3.87
N ALA A 121 -19.61 -3.99 3.91
CA ALA A 121 -18.91 -4.40 2.70
C ALA A 121 -19.68 -5.48 1.94
N ASP A 122 -20.00 -5.21 0.67
CA ASP A 122 -20.56 -6.18 -0.25
C ASP A 122 -19.69 -6.30 -1.52
N ARG A 123 -19.61 -5.22 -2.30
CA ARG A 123 -18.87 -5.21 -3.57
C ARG A 123 -17.43 -4.74 -3.47
N TYR A 124 -17.15 -3.82 -2.55
CA TYR A 124 -15.79 -3.38 -2.30
C TYR A 124 -15.10 -4.27 -1.25
N ARG A 125 -13.80 -4.08 -1.08
CA ARG A 125 -13.02 -4.77 -0.05
C ARG A 125 -12.40 -3.80 0.92
N VAL A 126 -12.18 -4.29 2.14
CA VAL A 126 -11.69 -3.49 3.27
C VAL A 126 -10.38 -4.04 3.75
N VAL A 127 -9.38 -3.16 3.85
CA VAL A 127 -8.06 -3.48 4.39
C VAL A 127 -7.81 -2.63 5.63
N HIS A 128 -7.50 -3.29 6.74
CA HIS A 128 -6.93 -2.60 7.89
C HIS A 128 -5.49 -2.21 7.53
N TYR A 129 -5.27 -0.93 7.28
CA TYR A 129 -3.96 -0.41 6.92
C TYR A 129 -3.26 0.10 8.18
N TRP A 130 -2.72 -0.85 8.94
CA TRP A 130 -2.10 -0.61 10.24
C TRP A 130 -0.75 0.10 10.08
N ARG A 131 -0.79 1.43 10.09
CA ARG A 131 0.40 2.26 9.85
C ARG A 131 0.23 3.72 10.28
N PRO A 132 1.36 4.41 10.54
CA PRO A 132 2.67 3.81 10.78
C PRO A 132 2.71 3.12 12.14
N ILE A 133 3.50 2.06 12.26
CA ILE A 133 3.92 1.51 13.56
C ILE A 133 5.37 1.92 13.80
N VAL A 134 5.63 2.54 14.94
CA VAL A 134 6.90 3.18 15.28
C VAL A 134 7.33 2.73 16.68
N PRO A 135 8.56 2.20 16.83
CA PRO A 135 9.09 1.83 18.13
C PRO A 135 9.02 2.97 19.14
N GLY A 136 8.56 2.68 20.34
CA GLY A 136 8.43 3.63 21.44
C GLY A 136 7.23 4.58 21.35
N LEU A 137 6.49 4.60 20.23
CA LEU A 137 5.29 5.44 20.09
C LEU A 137 3.99 4.65 20.16
N ASN A 138 3.91 3.52 19.46
CA ASN A 138 2.67 2.75 19.32
C ASN A 138 2.93 1.25 19.12
N ASP A 139 3.90 0.72 19.86
CA ASP A 139 4.34 -0.68 19.75
C ASP A 139 4.35 -1.42 21.10
N SER A 140 3.77 -0.87 22.17
CA SER A 140 3.61 -1.64 23.43
C SER A 140 2.70 -2.85 23.24
N GLU A 141 2.71 -3.80 24.19
CA GLU A 141 1.83 -4.98 24.14
C GLU A 141 0.35 -4.60 23.98
N GLU A 142 -0.10 -3.56 24.67
CA GLU A 142 -1.47 -3.03 24.59
C GLU A 142 -1.75 -2.44 23.21
N HIS A 143 -0.79 -1.72 22.61
CA HIS A 143 -0.92 -1.23 21.23
C HIS A 143 -1.08 -2.38 20.23
N LEU A 144 -0.25 -3.42 20.37
CA LEU A 144 -0.32 -4.59 19.50
C LEU A 144 -1.65 -5.33 19.66
N GLN A 145 -2.13 -5.54 20.90
CA GLN A 145 -3.45 -6.14 21.14
C GLN A 145 -4.58 -5.32 20.51
N ARG A 146 -4.57 -3.98 20.68
CA ARG A 146 -5.58 -3.10 20.06
C ARG A 146 -5.56 -3.20 18.53
N GLY A 147 -4.37 -3.15 17.92
CA GLY A 147 -4.20 -3.29 16.48
C GLY A 147 -4.66 -4.65 15.95
N LEU A 148 -4.36 -5.74 16.68
CA LEU A 148 -4.77 -7.10 16.34
C LEU A 148 -6.28 -7.30 16.49
N ALA A 149 -6.92 -6.69 17.49
CA ALA A 149 -8.38 -6.73 17.63
C ALA A 149 -9.09 -6.12 16.41
N LEU A 150 -8.53 -5.07 15.80
CA LEU A 150 -9.09 -4.46 14.59
C LEU A 150 -9.01 -5.35 13.35
N THR A 151 -8.15 -6.38 13.35
CA THR A 151 -8.03 -7.32 12.21
C THR A 151 -9.31 -8.12 11.97
N HIS A 152 -10.20 -8.23 12.97
CA HIS A 152 -11.53 -8.83 12.85
C HIS A 152 -12.53 -8.00 12.05
N HIS A 153 -12.18 -6.76 11.72
CA HIS A 153 -13.00 -5.84 10.95
C HIS A 153 -12.35 -5.50 9.61
N ALA A 154 -11.69 -6.48 8.98
CA ALA A 154 -11.09 -6.31 7.68
C ALA A 154 -11.03 -7.63 6.91
N HIS A 155 -10.94 -7.54 5.58
CA HIS A 155 -10.69 -8.70 4.72
C HIS A 155 -9.20 -9.08 4.71
N ALA A 156 -8.32 -8.10 4.93
CA ALA A 156 -6.88 -8.26 5.06
C ALA A 156 -6.31 -7.17 5.97
N THR A 157 -5.19 -7.45 6.62
CA THR A 157 -4.45 -6.44 7.37
C THR A 157 -3.07 -6.25 6.77
N VAL A 158 -2.70 -5.00 6.50
CA VAL A 158 -1.37 -4.63 6.01
C VAL A 158 -0.70 -3.77 7.05
N PHE A 159 0.47 -4.18 7.53
CA PHE A 159 1.23 -3.46 8.54
C PHE A 159 2.54 -2.90 7.97
N THR A 160 2.90 -1.68 8.35
CA THR A 160 4.14 -1.04 7.88
C THR A 160 4.53 0.16 8.75
N GLY A 161 5.79 0.57 8.66
CA GLY A 161 6.33 1.66 9.47
C GLY A 161 6.25 3.04 8.83
N LEU A 162 7.05 3.95 9.39
CA LEU A 162 7.05 5.38 9.09
C LEU A 162 7.95 5.69 7.89
N PHE A 163 7.47 6.58 7.02
CA PHE A 163 8.34 7.21 6.03
C PHE A 163 8.88 8.52 6.60
N PHE A 164 9.98 8.46 7.37
CA PHE A 164 10.49 9.59 8.14
C PHE A 164 11.30 10.56 7.27
N LYS A 165 10.59 11.38 6.49
CA LYS A 165 11.19 12.40 5.62
C LYS A 165 11.63 13.64 6.39
N GLY A 166 12.44 14.48 5.73
CA GLY A 166 12.91 15.76 6.25
C GLY A 166 11.78 16.62 6.85
N GLU A 167 10.64 16.74 6.17
CA GLU A 167 9.54 17.57 6.66
C GLU A 167 8.91 17.05 7.95
N ILE A 168 8.86 15.73 8.15
CA ILE A 168 8.39 15.13 9.40
C ILE A 168 9.43 15.33 10.49
N ARG A 169 10.71 15.19 10.16
CA ARG A 169 11.81 15.44 11.10
C ARG A 169 11.83 16.90 11.58
N ASP A 170 11.67 17.84 10.66
CA ASP A 170 11.64 19.27 10.95
C ASP A 170 10.45 19.58 11.87
N TYR A 171 9.27 19.00 11.60
CA TYR A 171 8.12 19.09 12.51
C TYR A 171 8.44 18.57 13.91
N TYR A 172 9.10 17.42 14.05
CA TYR A 172 9.48 16.90 15.37
C TYR A 172 10.39 17.88 16.12
N ARG A 173 11.40 18.43 15.45
CA ARG A 173 12.34 19.40 16.04
C ARG A 173 11.67 20.70 16.44
N GLU A 174 10.88 21.28 15.55
CA GLU A 174 10.16 22.53 15.78
C GLU A 174 9.17 22.44 16.95
N ASN A 175 8.64 21.23 17.21
CA ASN A 175 7.66 20.98 18.28
C ASN A 175 8.29 20.34 19.53
N GLY A 176 9.63 20.23 19.62
CA GLY A 176 10.32 19.66 20.78
C GLY A 176 9.99 18.18 21.03
N LEU A 177 9.65 17.43 19.98
CA LEU A 177 9.30 16.01 20.05
C LEU A 177 10.56 15.15 19.89
N PRO A 178 10.66 14.02 20.63
CA PRO A 178 11.78 13.09 20.47
C PRO A 178 11.74 12.46 19.07
N GLU A 179 12.81 12.63 18.29
CA GLU A 179 12.90 12.02 16.96
C GLU A 179 12.91 10.49 17.08
N PRO A 180 12.01 9.77 16.38
CA PRO A 180 11.94 8.31 16.47
C PRO A 180 13.13 7.61 15.78
N TYR A 181 13.83 8.33 14.89
CA TYR A 181 14.98 7.82 14.14
C TYR A 181 16.00 8.94 13.89
N LEU A 182 17.28 8.60 13.85
CA LEU A 182 18.38 9.57 13.66
C LEU A 182 18.54 10.02 12.20
N GLU A 183 18.11 9.20 11.24
CA GLU A 183 18.31 9.43 9.81
C GLU A 183 16.97 9.46 9.05
N GLY A 184 16.95 10.19 7.93
CA GLY A 184 15.80 10.30 7.03
C GLY A 184 16.02 9.48 5.75
N PRO A 185 15.64 8.20 5.69
CA PRO A 185 15.94 7.33 4.57
C PRO A 185 14.97 7.52 3.39
N ARG A 186 15.38 6.98 2.23
CA ARG A 186 14.58 6.96 0.99
C ARG A 186 13.36 6.02 1.06
N ARG A 187 13.38 5.02 1.93
CA ARG A 187 12.32 4.00 2.11
C ARG A 187 11.68 4.12 3.49
N LYS A 188 10.56 3.44 3.72
CA LYS A 188 9.94 3.37 5.06
C LYS A 188 10.88 2.65 6.03
N ILE A 189 11.02 3.20 7.22
CA ILE A 189 11.70 2.54 8.34
C ILE A 189 10.68 1.64 9.02
N PHE A 190 11.04 0.36 9.13
CA PHE A 190 10.26 -0.61 9.88
C PHE A 190 11.21 -1.74 10.30
N PRO A 191 11.70 -1.68 11.55
CA PRO A 191 12.71 -2.61 12.07
C PRO A 191 12.26 -4.08 12.05
N GLU A 192 13.24 -4.98 11.95
CA GLU A 192 13.01 -6.43 11.93
C GLU A 192 12.44 -6.94 13.27
N ASP A 193 12.96 -6.45 14.39
CA ASP A 193 12.49 -6.80 15.74
C ASP A 193 11.04 -6.39 15.97
N LEU A 194 10.63 -5.22 15.46
CA LEU A 194 9.24 -4.77 15.49
C LEU A 194 8.33 -5.71 14.68
N GLU A 195 8.78 -6.16 13.51
CA GLU A 195 8.04 -7.17 12.74
C GLU A 195 7.84 -8.45 13.55
N HIS A 196 8.92 -9.00 14.11
CA HIS A 196 8.86 -10.22 14.90
C HIS A 196 7.89 -10.07 16.08
N ARG A 197 7.92 -8.94 16.79
CA ARG A 197 6.99 -8.66 17.89
C ARG A 197 5.53 -8.67 17.44
N ILE A 198 5.22 -8.07 16.28
CA ILE A 198 3.87 -8.10 15.72
C ILE A 198 3.45 -9.53 15.38
N LEU A 199 4.31 -10.31 14.73
CA LEU A 199 4.00 -11.70 14.35
C LEU A 199 3.87 -12.62 15.57
N THR A 200 4.71 -12.43 16.60
CA THR A 200 4.60 -13.15 17.88
C THR A 200 3.30 -12.78 18.59
N ALA A 201 2.95 -11.49 18.66
CA ALA A 201 1.69 -11.04 19.25
C ALA A 201 0.49 -11.61 18.47
N ALA A 202 0.55 -11.65 17.14
CA ALA A 202 -0.49 -12.27 16.31
C ALA A 202 -0.66 -13.77 16.59
N GLY A 203 0.45 -14.51 16.78
CA GLY A 203 0.41 -15.92 17.19
C GLY A 203 -0.17 -16.14 18.59
N LYS A 204 0.06 -15.19 19.50
CA LYS A 204 -0.43 -15.24 20.89
C LYS A 204 -1.90 -14.85 21.03
N TYR A 205 -2.33 -13.77 20.37
CA TYR A 205 -3.66 -13.18 20.53
C TYR A 205 -4.64 -13.59 19.43
N GLY A 206 -4.15 -14.17 18.33
CA GLY A 206 -4.94 -14.44 17.14
C GLY A 206 -5.14 -13.21 16.27
N THR A 207 -5.70 -13.45 15.09
CA THR A 207 -6.05 -12.43 14.09
C THR A 207 -7.37 -12.79 13.44
N GLY A 208 -8.20 -11.80 13.15
CA GLY A 208 -9.43 -11.97 12.37
C GLY A 208 -9.23 -11.95 10.85
N SER A 209 -8.14 -11.36 10.37
CA SER A 209 -7.75 -11.39 8.96
C SER A 209 -6.25 -11.63 8.81
N PRO A 210 -5.79 -12.20 7.67
CA PRO A 210 -4.37 -12.44 7.46
C PRO A 210 -3.56 -11.15 7.41
N LEU A 211 -2.32 -11.24 7.92
CA LEU A 211 -1.36 -10.14 7.94
C LEU A 211 -0.49 -10.16 6.68
N PHE A 212 -0.21 -8.99 6.12
CA PHE A 212 0.63 -8.83 4.93
C PHE A 212 1.67 -7.72 5.10
N ARG A 213 2.90 -7.97 4.64
CA ARG A 213 3.98 -6.97 4.60
C ARG A 213 3.81 -5.93 3.48
N LYS A 214 3.05 -6.28 2.44
CA LYS A 214 2.89 -5.50 1.21
C LYS A 214 1.43 -5.15 1.00
N THR A 215 1.18 -3.87 0.76
CA THR A 215 -0.16 -3.35 0.48
C THR A 215 -0.82 -4.07 -0.68
N SER A 216 -0.07 -4.30 -1.77
CA SER A 216 -0.62 -4.98 -2.95
C SER A 216 -1.04 -6.42 -2.64
N CYS A 217 -0.24 -7.19 -1.90
CA CYS A 217 -0.61 -8.54 -1.48
C CYS A 217 -1.91 -8.58 -0.66
N GLY A 218 -2.08 -7.66 0.31
CA GLY A 218 -3.31 -7.58 1.10
C GLY A 218 -4.53 -7.17 0.26
N VAL A 219 -4.36 -6.20 -0.65
CA VAL A 219 -5.39 -5.77 -1.60
C VAL A 219 -5.82 -6.93 -2.50
N THR A 220 -4.87 -7.61 -3.15
CA THR A 220 -5.18 -8.67 -4.10
C THR A 220 -5.74 -9.91 -3.42
N TYR A 221 -5.29 -10.21 -2.19
CA TYR A 221 -5.90 -11.26 -1.37
C TYR A 221 -7.38 -11.00 -1.12
N ALA A 222 -7.75 -9.78 -0.71
CA ALA A 222 -9.14 -9.44 -0.43
C ALA A 222 -10.04 -9.54 -1.68
N HIS A 223 -9.47 -9.36 -2.86
CA HIS A 223 -10.14 -9.53 -4.16
C HIS A 223 -9.99 -10.94 -4.76
N GLY A 224 -9.27 -11.85 -4.11
CA GLY A 224 -9.08 -13.22 -4.57
C GLY A 224 -8.21 -13.37 -5.82
N VAL A 225 -7.33 -12.41 -6.11
CA VAL A 225 -6.44 -12.40 -7.29
C VAL A 225 -4.97 -12.45 -6.92
N ALA A 226 -4.09 -12.73 -7.89
CA ALA A 226 -2.64 -12.67 -7.68
C ALA A 226 -2.14 -11.24 -7.45
N ASP A 227 -1.02 -11.10 -6.75
CA ASP A 227 -0.40 -9.79 -6.47
C ASP A 227 0.06 -9.10 -7.77
N TYR A 228 -0.50 -7.93 -8.06
CA TYR A 228 -0.19 -7.16 -9.28
C TYR A 228 1.22 -6.56 -9.30
N ASN A 229 1.93 -6.58 -8.17
CA ASN A 229 3.33 -6.16 -8.14
C ASN A 229 4.30 -7.32 -8.41
N GLY A 230 3.84 -8.56 -8.43
CA GLY A 230 4.72 -9.70 -8.57
C GLY A 230 5.74 -9.77 -7.44
N HIS A 231 5.32 -9.86 -6.17
CA HIS A 231 6.24 -10.12 -5.06
C HIS A 231 6.56 -11.60 -4.84
N TYR A 232 5.91 -12.54 -5.54
CA TYR A 232 6.07 -13.98 -5.27
C TYR A 232 7.48 -14.53 -5.50
N GLY A 233 8.27 -13.96 -6.42
CA GLY A 233 9.70 -14.27 -6.59
C GLY A 233 10.59 -13.79 -5.44
N ILE A 234 10.10 -12.86 -4.62
CA ILE A 234 10.76 -12.43 -3.38
C ILE A 234 10.20 -13.29 -2.24
N ARG A 235 10.66 -14.54 -2.21
CA ARG A 235 10.08 -15.65 -1.42
C ARG A 235 9.98 -15.34 0.07
N GLU A 236 10.95 -14.62 0.61
CA GLU A 236 10.98 -14.21 2.01
C GLU A 236 9.80 -13.29 2.41
N LEU A 237 9.10 -12.66 1.45
CA LEU A 237 7.88 -11.90 1.73
C LEU A 237 6.64 -12.77 1.96
N CYS A 238 6.70 -14.04 1.53
CA CYS A 238 5.52 -14.88 1.39
C CYS A 238 5.35 -15.89 2.54
N ASP A 239 6.31 -16.03 3.44
CA ASP A 239 6.27 -16.91 4.62
C ASP A 239 5.06 -16.66 5.55
N ILE A 240 4.53 -15.43 5.60
CA ILE A 240 3.33 -15.07 6.38
C ILE A 240 2.04 -15.04 5.56
N CYS A 241 2.13 -15.22 4.23
CA CYS A 241 0.95 -15.17 3.36
C CYS A 241 0.11 -16.45 3.51
N PRO A 242 -1.23 -16.37 3.41
CA PRO A 242 -2.08 -17.56 3.34
C PRO A 242 -1.69 -18.47 2.18
N VAL A 243 -1.69 -19.79 2.41
CA VAL A 243 -1.34 -20.80 1.38
C VAL A 243 -2.15 -20.62 0.09
N ALA A 244 -3.45 -20.31 0.21
CA ALA A 244 -4.30 -20.05 -0.95
C ALA A 244 -3.82 -18.86 -1.79
N GLN A 245 -3.31 -17.80 -1.14
CA GLN A 245 -2.73 -16.65 -1.85
C GLN A 245 -1.40 -17.00 -2.50
N ILE A 246 -0.55 -17.77 -1.81
CA ILE A 246 0.73 -18.24 -2.35
C ILE A 246 0.48 -19.04 -3.64
N ARG A 247 -0.51 -19.94 -3.65
CA ARG A 247 -0.89 -20.72 -4.84
C ARG A 247 -1.35 -19.83 -5.98
N ARG A 248 -2.27 -18.88 -5.73
CA ARG A 248 -2.74 -17.92 -6.75
C ARG A 248 -1.59 -17.11 -7.35
N CYS A 249 -0.69 -16.61 -6.51
CA CYS A 249 0.48 -15.89 -6.98
C CYS A 249 1.45 -16.80 -7.75
N ALA A 250 1.61 -18.06 -7.35
CA ALA A 250 2.44 -19.04 -8.04
C ALA A 250 1.96 -19.32 -9.47
N GLU A 251 0.65 -19.55 -9.62
CA GLU A 251 0.01 -19.83 -10.90
C GLU A 251 0.11 -18.64 -11.87
N ALA A 252 0.02 -17.43 -11.34
CA ALA A 252 0.19 -16.20 -12.11
C ALA A 252 1.66 -15.87 -12.41
N TRP A 253 2.60 -16.38 -11.61
CA TRP A 253 4.02 -16.09 -11.74
C TRP A 253 4.61 -16.81 -12.95
N LYS A 254 4.81 -16.07 -14.03
CA LYS A 254 5.43 -16.57 -15.25
C LYS A 254 6.66 -15.73 -15.54
N ARG A 255 7.80 -16.40 -15.71
CA ARG A 255 9.01 -15.75 -16.21
C ARG A 255 8.69 -15.19 -17.61
N PRO A 256 8.81 -13.87 -17.83
CA PRO A 256 8.52 -13.27 -19.13
C PRO A 256 9.62 -13.59 -20.15
N ASP A 257 9.28 -13.45 -21.43
CA ASP A 257 10.23 -13.61 -22.53
C ASP A 257 11.29 -12.50 -22.52
N GLU A 258 12.55 -12.87 -22.77
CA GLU A 258 13.67 -11.94 -22.67
C GLU A 258 13.63 -10.85 -23.74
N ALA A 259 13.25 -11.20 -24.97
CA ALA A 259 13.19 -10.25 -26.07
C ALA A 259 12.03 -9.25 -25.88
N GLU A 260 10.88 -9.72 -25.39
CA GLU A 260 9.75 -8.85 -25.04
C GLU A 260 10.12 -7.85 -23.93
N VAL A 261 10.85 -8.32 -22.92
CA VAL A 261 11.29 -7.50 -21.79
C VAL A 261 12.34 -6.48 -22.22
N ASP A 262 13.32 -6.86 -23.03
CA ASP A 262 14.34 -5.93 -23.54
C ASP A 262 13.72 -4.82 -24.38
N GLU A 263 12.84 -5.18 -25.32
CA GLU A 263 12.14 -4.19 -26.14
C GLU A 263 11.28 -3.25 -25.28
N PHE A 264 10.56 -3.79 -24.30
CA PHE A 264 9.73 -2.98 -23.41
C PHE A 264 10.59 -2.03 -22.55
N ALA A 265 11.73 -2.50 -22.02
CA ALA A 265 12.67 -1.64 -21.29
C ALA A 265 13.22 -0.52 -22.17
N ARG A 266 13.59 -0.83 -23.42
CA ARG A 266 14.10 0.15 -24.40
C ARG A 266 13.06 1.22 -24.75
N GLN A 267 11.82 0.83 -24.99
CA GLN A 267 10.72 1.78 -25.25
C GLN A 267 10.49 2.76 -24.10
N LEU A 268 10.82 2.35 -22.88
CA LEU A 268 10.72 3.18 -21.68
C LEU A 268 11.98 4.01 -21.38
N GLY A 269 13.01 3.91 -22.23
CA GLY A 269 14.28 4.63 -22.10
C GLY A 269 15.30 3.94 -21.20
N GLY A 270 15.14 2.65 -20.94
CA GLY A 270 16.05 1.83 -20.16
C GLY A 270 16.68 0.70 -20.97
N LYS A 271 17.31 -0.23 -20.26
CA LYS A 271 17.92 -1.43 -20.83
C LYS A 271 17.71 -2.62 -19.92
N LEU A 272 17.44 -3.81 -20.49
CA LEU A 272 17.44 -5.05 -19.74
C LEU A 272 18.87 -5.43 -19.33
N VAL A 273 19.05 -5.77 -18.07
CA VAL A 273 20.31 -6.31 -17.53
C VAL A 273 20.21 -7.82 -17.41
N GLU A 274 19.17 -8.31 -16.73
CA GLU A 274 18.87 -9.74 -16.64
C GLU A 274 17.42 -10.00 -16.20
N ILE A 275 16.98 -11.25 -16.39
CA ILE A 275 15.78 -11.80 -15.75
C ILE A 275 16.24 -12.97 -14.88
N ASN A 276 16.00 -12.87 -13.57
CA ASN A 276 16.34 -13.94 -12.64
C ASN A 276 15.06 -14.49 -11.96
N GLU A 277 15.22 -15.44 -11.04
CA GLU A 277 14.09 -16.09 -10.36
C GLU A 277 13.29 -15.14 -9.44
N ARG A 278 13.85 -13.96 -9.14
CA ARG A 278 13.32 -13.00 -8.18
C ARG A 278 12.68 -11.80 -8.88
N ALA A 279 13.37 -11.25 -9.88
CA ALA A 279 13.00 -9.99 -10.53
C ALA A 279 13.57 -9.89 -11.95
N ILE A 280 13.04 -8.91 -12.68
CA ILE A 280 13.67 -8.34 -13.86
C ILE A 280 14.58 -7.20 -13.38
N VAL A 281 15.84 -7.23 -13.77
CA VAL A 281 16.81 -6.18 -13.46
C VAL A 281 17.01 -5.32 -14.70
N VAL A 282 16.85 -4.02 -14.54
CA VAL A 282 16.98 -3.01 -15.60
C VAL A 282 17.97 -1.93 -15.20
N SER A 283 18.42 -1.14 -16.16
CA SER A 283 19.16 0.10 -15.90
C SER A 283 18.50 1.29 -16.58
N GLY A 284 18.52 2.44 -15.93
CA GLY A 284 18.05 3.71 -16.49
C GLY A 284 16.55 3.96 -16.36
N LEU A 285 15.81 3.14 -15.61
CA LEU A 285 14.37 3.33 -15.39
C LEU A 285 14.08 3.91 -14.01
N ASN A 286 13.48 5.10 -13.98
CA ASN A 286 12.90 5.65 -12.76
C ASN A 286 11.57 4.98 -12.40
N GLU A 287 10.92 5.41 -11.31
CA GLU A 287 9.77 4.70 -10.72
C GLU A 287 8.56 4.51 -11.65
N PRO A 288 8.00 5.54 -12.31
CA PRO A 288 6.80 5.38 -13.15
C PRO A 288 6.91 4.36 -14.30
N PRO A 289 7.92 4.39 -15.20
CA PRO A 289 8.07 3.39 -16.25
C PRO A 289 8.36 2.00 -15.67
N ARG A 290 9.12 1.91 -14.57
CA ARG A 290 9.36 0.64 -13.87
C ARG A 290 8.07 0.04 -13.32
N TYR A 291 7.16 0.85 -12.78
CA TYR A 291 5.84 0.38 -12.35
C TYR A 291 4.94 -0.05 -13.51
N LEU A 292 4.98 0.65 -14.65
CA LEU A 292 4.27 0.21 -15.85
C LEU A 292 4.72 -1.19 -16.27
N MET A 293 6.03 -1.42 -16.28
CA MET A 293 6.63 -2.70 -16.62
C MET A 293 6.29 -3.78 -15.59
N GLN A 294 6.43 -3.48 -14.30
CA GLN A 294 6.11 -4.39 -13.19
C GLN A 294 4.65 -4.86 -13.21
N HIS A 295 3.70 -3.93 -13.32
CA HIS A 295 2.28 -4.30 -13.37
C HIS A 295 1.92 -5.02 -14.68
N GLY A 296 2.54 -4.63 -15.79
CA GLY A 296 2.29 -5.23 -17.10
C GLY A 296 2.80 -6.67 -17.23
N LEU A 297 3.91 -7.00 -16.56
CA LEU A 297 4.56 -8.30 -16.63
C LEU A 297 4.22 -9.21 -15.44
N GLY A 298 3.60 -8.68 -14.38
CA GLY A 298 3.31 -9.44 -13.16
C GLY A 298 4.57 -9.93 -12.44
N TYR A 299 5.68 -9.20 -12.58
CA TYR A 299 7.02 -9.58 -12.09
C TYR A 299 7.67 -8.38 -11.41
N GLN A 300 8.42 -8.57 -10.32
CA GLN A 300 9.22 -7.48 -9.75
C GLN A 300 10.14 -6.90 -10.83
N VAL A 301 10.26 -5.57 -10.85
CA VAL A 301 11.25 -4.88 -11.68
C VAL A 301 12.14 -4.03 -10.79
N HIS A 302 13.45 -4.22 -10.86
CA HIS A 302 14.44 -3.52 -10.07
C HIS A 302 15.40 -2.77 -10.97
N ASP A 303 15.75 -1.55 -10.59
CA ASP A 303 16.80 -0.80 -11.27
C ASP A 303 18.13 -1.05 -10.55
N VAL A 304 19.22 -1.23 -11.30
CA VAL A 304 20.56 -1.52 -10.76
C VAL A 304 21.06 -0.44 -9.79
N ASP A 305 20.66 0.82 -9.98
CA ASP A 305 21.04 1.93 -9.08
C ASP A 305 20.16 1.98 -7.83
N ARG A 306 19.15 1.10 -7.74
CA ARG A 306 18.16 1.04 -6.67
C ARG A 306 17.91 -0.41 -6.22
N PRO A 307 18.96 -1.15 -5.82
CA PRO A 307 18.86 -2.57 -5.56
C PRO A 307 17.85 -2.87 -4.45
N HIS A 308 17.18 -4.01 -4.58
CA HIS A 308 16.44 -4.60 -3.48
C HIS A 308 17.42 -5.41 -2.62
N ILE A 309 17.46 -5.15 -1.33
CA ILE A 309 18.31 -5.88 -0.39
C ILE A 309 17.51 -7.10 0.09
N PRO A 310 18.07 -8.33 0.02
CA PRO A 310 17.43 -9.53 0.54
C PRO A 310 16.94 -9.33 1.98
N HIS A 311 15.79 -9.91 2.34
CA HIS A 311 15.19 -9.85 3.67
C HIS A 311 14.74 -8.46 4.18
N HIS A 312 15.20 -7.36 3.58
CA HIS A 312 14.79 -6.01 3.99
C HIS A 312 13.38 -5.66 3.49
N HIS A 313 12.75 -6.50 2.68
CA HIS A 313 11.37 -6.32 2.23
C HIS A 313 11.10 -4.94 1.60
N GLY A 314 12.07 -4.35 0.92
CA GLY A 314 11.98 -3.01 0.32
C GLY A 314 11.85 -1.88 1.36
N ARG A 315 12.33 -2.10 2.59
CA ARG A 315 12.42 -1.12 3.68
C ARG A 315 13.78 -0.42 3.66
N ALA A 316 13.91 0.61 4.50
CA ALA A 316 15.18 1.28 4.75
C ALA A 316 16.12 0.37 5.57
N ASP A 317 17.43 0.63 5.50
CA ASP A 317 18.44 -0.17 6.19
C ASP A 317 18.42 0.02 7.72
N ILE A 318 17.81 1.11 8.19
CA ILE A 318 17.66 1.41 9.61
C ILE A 318 16.79 0.32 10.28
N GLY A 319 17.36 -0.33 11.29
CA GLY A 319 16.70 -1.42 12.03
C GLY A 319 16.86 -2.81 11.40
N TRP A 320 17.81 -2.98 10.48
CA TRP A 320 18.17 -4.26 9.86
C TRP A 320 19.67 -4.54 10.02
N PRO A 321 20.09 -5.80 10.27
CA PRO A 321 21.50 -6.17 10.21
C PRO A 321 22.07 -5.90 8.82
N ALA A 322 23.30 -5.38 8.73
CA ALA A 322 23.97 -5.18 7.45
C ALA A 322 24.23 -6.55 6.77
N THR A 323 23.32 -6.98 5.91
CA THR A 323 23.50 -8.20 5.11
C THR A 323 24.38 -7.87 3.91
N LYS A 324 25.61 -8.40 3.91
CA LYS A 324 26.56 -8.31 2.78
C LYS A 324 26.28 -9.41 1.73
N GLU A 325 25.03 -9.62 1.34
CA GLU A 325 24.75 -10.48 0.19
C GLU A 325 24.69 -9.59 -1.06
N LYS A 326 25.73 -9.71 -1.89
CA LYS A 326 25.77 -9.11 -3.22
C LYS A 326 24.76 -9.85 -4.10
N LEU A 327 23.95 -9.07 -4.81
CA LEU A 327 23.02 -9.53 -5.86
C LEU A 327 23.68 -10.53 -6.81
#